data_AF-A0A0C2XAD0-F1
#
_entry.id   AF-A0A0C2XAD0-F1
#
_cell.length_a   1.000
_cell.length_b   1.000
_cell.length_c   1.000
_cell.angle_alpha   90.00
_cell.angle_beta   90.00
_cell.angle_gamma   90.00
#
_symmetry.space_group_name_H-M   'P 1'
#
loop_
_entity.id
_entity.type
_entity.pdbx_description
1 polymer ?
#
loop_
_entity_poly.entity_id
_entity_poly.type
_entity_poly.pdbx_seq_one_letter_code
_entity_poly.pdbx_strand_id
1 'polypeptide(L)'
;MSKDTAISLGMHWNPDICINMQSAQGHVERKLGLTQDISFIFGAVIMLLQIHVLNKPLYKILLGRPFDVLTRSNIQNERDGSQTITLTDPGSDITVVLPTYPRGQPPKSTVEESAEAFQFSMI
;
A
#
# COMPACT_ATOMS: atom_id res chain seq x y z
N MET A 1 5.27 -2.80 4.49
CA MET A 1 4.13 -3.26 5.31
C MET A 1 4.63 -3.64 6.70
N SER A 2 3.85 -3.39 7.74
CA SER A 2 4.20 -3.84 9.10
C SER A 2 3.97 -5.34 9.26
N LYS A 3 4.73 -5.96 10.16
CA LYS A 3 4.55 -7.37 10.55
C LYS A 3 3.12 -7.63 11.03
N ASP A 4 2.59 -6.74 11.86
CA ASP A 4 1.24 -6.89 12.42
C ASP A 4 0.17 -6.87 11.32
N THR A 5 0.32 -6.01 10.29
CA THR A 5 -0.58 -5.99 9.15
C THR A 5 -0.45 -7.24 8.29
N ALA A 6 0.78 -7.71 8.03
CA ALA A 6 1.00 -8.95 7.29
C ALA A 6 0.33 -10.14 7.98
N ILE A 7 0.49 -10.26 9.31
CA ILE A 7 -0.14 -11.32 10.11
C ILE A 7 -1.66 -11.19 10.09
N SER A 8 -2.21 -9.98 10.30
CA SER A 8 -3.66 -9.78 10.29
C SER A 8 -4.32 -10.13 8.95
N LEU A 9 -3.56 -10.03 7.85
CA LEU A 9 -4.01 -10.36 6.50
C LEU A 9 -3.63 -11.80 6.10
N GLY A 10 -3.05 -12.61 7.00
CA GLY A 10 -2.61 -13.98 6.70
C GLY A 10 -1.49 -14.06 5.66
N MET A 11 -0.75 -12.98 5.43
CA MET A 11 0.30 -12.92 4.41
C MET A 11 1.58 -13.57 4.89
N HIS A 12 2.13 -14.45 4.06
CA HIS A 12 3.48 -14.98 4.24
C HIS A 12 4.52 -14.06 3.60
N TRP A 13 5.77 -14.17 4.06
CA TRP A 13 6.91 -13.50 3.44
C TRP A 13 8.11 -14.43 3.41
N ASN A 14 8.94 -14.27 2.38
CA ASN A 14 10.21 -14.97 2.28
C ASN A 14 11.26 -14.27 3.17
N PRO A 15 11.77 -14.90 4.24
CA PRO A 15 12.76 -14.29 5.14
C PRO A 15 14.17 -14.23 4.53
N ASP A 16 14.46 -14.99 3.48
CA ASP A 16 15.76 -14.99 2.83
C ASP A 16 15.96 -13.76 1.93
N ILE A 17 14.85 -13.14 1.50
CA ILE A 17 14.87 -11.91 0.70
C ILE A 17 14.77 -10.69 1.63
N CYS A 18 15.91 -10.34 2.23
CA CYS A 18 16.05 -9.17 3.11
C CYS A 18 16.84 -8.06 2.44
N ILE A 19 16.39 -6.81 2.60
CA ILE A 19 17.21 -5.63 2.30
C ILE A 19 17.22 -4.68 3.51
N ASN A 20 18.31 -3.94 3.65
CA ASN A 20 18.42 -2.86 4.63
C ASN A 20 17.67 -1.62 4.10
N MET A 21 16.83 -1.02 4.92
CA MET A 21 16.16 0.24 4.60
C MET A 21 16.72 1.35 5.47
N GLN A 22 17.18 2.42 4.84
CA GLN A 22 17.61 3.63 5.53
C GLN A 22 16.44 4.62 5.57
N SER A 23 16.09 5.09 6.77
CA SER A 23 15.09 6.13 6.95
C SER A 23 15.64 7.49 6.53
N ALA A 24 14.75 8.48 6.41
CA ALA A 24 15.15 9.88 6.17
C ALA A 24 16.05 10.43 7.30
N GLN A 25 15.96 9.86 8.50
CA GLN A 25 16.81 10.21 9.65
C GLN A 25 18.13 9.42 9.69
N GLY A 26 18.42 8.63 8.66
CA GLY A 26 19.66 7.84 8.56
C GLY A 26 19.64 6.53 9.37
N HIS A 27 18.56 6.22 10.07
CA HIS A 27 18.43 4.94 10.78
C HIS A 27 18.28 3.80 9.77
N VAL A 28 19.13 2.79 9.88
CA VAL A 28 19.07 1.60 9.03
C VAL A 28 18.32 0.49 9.77
N GLU A 29 17.16 0.11 9.24
CA GLU A 29 16.38 -1.03 9.72
C GLU A 29 16.47 -2.18 8.71
N ARG A 30 16.78 -3.38 9.19
CA ARG A 30 16.70 -4.59 8.37
C ARG A 30 15.24 -5.06 8.29
N LYS A 31 14.76 -5.29 7.07
CA LYS A 31 13.42 -5.85 6.84
C LYS A 31 13.35 -7.32 7.25
N LEU A 32 12.14 -7.79 7.53
CA LEU A 32 11.87 -9.19 7.90
C LEU A 32 11.79 -10.12 6.68
N GLY A 33 11.47 -9.58 5.51
CA GLY A 33 11.35 -10.36 4.28
C GLY A 33 10.57 -9.64 3.19
N LEU A 34 10.24 -10.39 2.15
CA LEU A 34 9.47 -9.93 1.00
C LEU A 34 8.22 -10.79 0.79
N THR A 35 7.07 -10.14 0.64
CA THR A 35 5.85 -10.74 0.12
C THR A 35 5.74 -10.38 -1.36
N GLN A 36 5.44 -11.36 -2.21
CA GLN A 36 5.41 -11.19 -3.68
C GLN A 36 4.00 -11.35 -4.23
N ASP A 37 3.74 -10.67 -5.34
CA ASP A 37 2.57 -10.84 -6.21
C ASP A 37 1.21 -10.75 -5.49
N ILE A 38 1.11 -9.81 -4.56
CA ILE A 38 -0.14 -9.55 -3.84
C ILE A 38 -1.00 -8.60 -4.65
N SER A 39 -2.24 -8.99 -4.90
CA SER A 39 -3.26 -8.14 -5.51
C SER A 39 -3.72 -7.05 -4.56
N PHE A 40 -3.59 -5.80 -5.00
CA PHE A 40 -4.16 -4.62 -4.37
C PHE A 40 -5.23 -4.04 -5.27
N ILE A 41 -6.40 -3.78 -4.69
CA ILE A 41 -7.53 -3.18 -5.39
C ILE A 41 -7.65 -1.71 -4.99
N PHE A 42 -7.62 -0.85 -5.98
CA PHE A 42 -7.73 0.60 -5.87
C PHE A 42 -8.89 1.07 -6.75
N GLY A 43 -10.12 0.98 -6.23
CA GLY A 43 -11.32 1.19 -7.06
C GLY A 43 -11.35 0.21 -8.23
N ALA A 44 -11.28 0.71 -9.47
CA ALA A 44 -11.27 -0.11 -10.68
C ALA A 44 -9.86 -0.60 -11.10
N VAL A 45 -8.79 -0.14 -10.44
CA VAL A 45 -7.40 -0.51 -10.76
C VAL A 45 -6.96 -1.66 -9.86
N ILE A 46 -6.41 -2.73 -10.45
CA ILE A 46 -5.89 -3.89 -9.73
C ILE A 46 -4.39 -3.98 -9.99
N MET A 47 -3.58 -4.03 -8.93
CA MET A 47 -2.12 -4.03 -9.01
C MET A 47 -1.54 -5.24 -8.29
N LEU A 48 -0.64 -5.98 -8.95
CA LEU A 48 0.21 -6.98 -8.29
C LEU A 48 1.45 -6.29 -7.73
N LEU A 49 1.56 -6.22 -6.41
CA LEU A 49 2.65 -5.51 -5.73
C LEU A 49 3.54 -6.46 -4.94
N GLN A 50 4.84 -6.20 -5.03
CA GLN A 50 5.85 -6.77 -4.14
C GLN A 50 6.04 -5.86 -2.93
N ILE A 51 5.86 -6.39 -1.73
CA ILE A 51 5.85 -5.60 -0.50
C ILE A 51 6.81 -6.17 0.52
N HIS A 52 7.69 -5.29 0.98
CA HIS A 52 8.59 -5.59 2.06
C HIS A 52 7.91 -5.57 3.43
N VAL A 53 8.17 -6.58 4.25
CA VAL A 53 7.68 -6.66 5.63
C VAL A 53 8.72 -6.06 6.60
N LEU A 54 8.28 -5.14 7.45
CA LEU A 54 9.08 -4.50 8.49
C LEU A 54 8.57 -4.88 9.87
N ASN A 55 9.44 -4.86 10.87
CA ASN A 55 9.07 -5.29 12.21
C ASN A 55 8.12 -4.31 12.90
N LYS A 56 8.51 -3.03 13.04
CA LYS A 56 7.72 -2.04 13.79
C LYS A 56 7.69 -0.65 13.13
N PRO A 57 7.21 -0.53 11.86
CA PRO A 57 7.06 0.78 11.23
C PRO A 57 5.90 1.59 11.83
N LEU A 58 5.92 2.91 11.64
CA LEU A 58 4.87 3.85 12.09
C LEU A 58 3.61 3.86 11.18
N TYR A 59 3.54 2.95 10.22
CA TYR A 59 2.50 2.84 9.20
C TYR A 59 2.16 1.37 8.93
N LYS A 60 0.93 1.10 8.49
CA LYS A 60 0.51 -0.25 8.09
C LYS A 60 1.17 -0.67 6.78
N ILE A 61 1.03 0.16 5.75
CA ILE A 61 1.61 -0.01 4.42
C ILE A 61 2.15 1.35 3.97
N LEU A 62 3.29 1.33 3.26
CA LEU A 62 3.87 2.51 2.63
C LEU A 62 3.99 2.21 1.14
N LEU A 63 3.29 3.00 0.34
CA LEU A 63 3.45 3.03 -1.11
C LEU A 63 4.49 4.12 -1.41
N GLY A 64 5.59 3.72 -2.04
CA GLY A 64 6.68 4.63 -2.37
C GLY A 64 6.76 4.89 -3.86
N ARG A 65 7.84 5.59 -4.27
CA ARG A 65 8.07 5.95 -5.67
C ARG A 65 7.95 4.81 -6.70
N PRO A 66 8.33 3.56 -6.44
CA PRO A 66 8.09 2.47 -7.40
C PRO A 66 6.61 2.28 -7.74
N PHE A 67 5.72 2.42 -6.74
CA PHE A 67 4.28 2.40 -6.96
C PHE A 67 3.85 3.62 -7.79
N ASP A 68 4.31 4.82 -7.43
CA ASP A 68 3.96 6.06 -8.15
C ASP A 68 4.35 6.01 -9.62
N VAL A 69 5.55 5.51 -9.92
CA VAL A 69 6.04 5.36 -11.30
C VAL A 69 5.22 4.32 -12.04
N LEU A 70 4.91 3.19 -11.40
CA LEU A 70 4.17 2.10 -12.02
C LEU A 70 2.73 2.51 -12.38
N THR A 71 2.06 3.27 -11.52
CA THR A 71 0.67 3.70 -11.76
C THR A 71 0.57 5.08 -12.42
N ARG A 72 1.71 5.69 -12.81
CA ARG A 72 1.80 7.10 -13.21
C ARG A 72 0.99 8.01 -12.27
N SER A 73 1.17 7.79 -10.96
CA SER A 73 0.31 8.44 -9.97
C SER A 73 0.42 9.96 -10.07
N ASN A 74 -0.72 10.64 -9.98
CA ASN A 74 -0.78 12.09 -9.93
C ASN A 74 -1.49 12.52 -8.65
N ILE A 75 -0.81 13.31 -7.83
CA ILE A 75 -1.34 13.82 -6.57
C ILE A 75 -1.76 15.27 -6.78
N GLN A 76 -3.04 15.54 -6.55
CA GLN A 76 -3.59 16.88 -6.62
C GLN A 76 -3.95 17.37 -5.22
N ASN A 77 -3.38 18.52 -4.85
CA ASN A 77 -3.60 19.17 -3.56
C ASN A 77 -4.48 20.40 -3.76
N GLU A 78 -5.57 20.50 -3.02
CA GLU A 78 -6.51 21.60 -3.09
C GLU A 78 -6.29 22.64 -1.98
N ARG A 79 -6.81 23.85 -2.18
CA ARG A 79 -6.64 24.97 -1.22
C ARG A 79 -7.33 24.73 0.12
N ASP A 80 -8.36 23.90 0.14
CA ASP A 80 -9.08 23.52 1.35
C ASP A 80 -8.34 22.43 2.17
N GLY A 81 -7.17 22.00 1.70
CA GLY A 81 -6.36 20.96 2.34
C GLY A 81 -6.77 19.54 1.96
N SER A 82 -7.78 19.37 1.11
CA SER A 82 -8.10 18.07 0.52
C SER A 82 -7.02 17.65 -0.48
N GLN A 83 -6.83 16.35 -0.62
CA GLN A 83 -5.88 15.77 -1.56
C GLN A 83 -6.52 14.57 -2.24
N THR A 84 -6.30 14.46 -3.54
CA THR A 84 -6.70 13.30 -4.34
C THR A 84 -5.47 12.67 -4.98
N ILE A 85 -5.54 11.36 -5.22
CA ILE A 85 -4.55 10.61 -5.98
C ILE A 85 -5.23 9.97 -7.18
N THR A 86 -4.70 10.25 -8.37
CA THR A 86 -5.11 9.61 -9.62
C THR A 86 -4.14 8.47 -9.90
N LEU A 87 -4.67 7.28 -10.16
CA LEU A 87 -3.89 6.08 -10.50
C LEU A 87 -4.30 5.59 -11.88
N THR A 88 -3.31 5.27 -12.71
CA THR A 88 -3.51 4.67 -14.04
C THR A 88 -2.99 3.24 -14.00
N ASP A 89 -3.81 2.27 -14.39
CA ASP A 89 -3.37 0.88 -14.54
C ASP A 89 -2.40 0.77 -15.73
N PRO A 90 -1.14 0.30 -15.52
CA PRO A 90 -0.20 0.12 -16.62
C PRO A 90 -0.63 -0.93 -17.64
N GLY A 91 -1.54 -1.86 -17.28
CA GLY A 91 -1.98 -2.94 -18.16
C GLY A 91 -3.14 -2.57 -19.10
N SER A 92 -4.09 -1.76 -18.62
CA SER A 92 -5.34 -1.44 -19.32
C SER A 92 -5.56 0.04 -19.63
N ASP A 93 -4.69 0.93 -19.15
CA ASP A 93 -4.86 2.39 -19.17
C ASP A 93 -6.14 2.90 -18.45
N ILE A 94 -6.82 2.04 -17.67
CA ILE A 94 -7.93 2.47 -16.81
C ILE A 94 -7.40 3.44 -15.76
N THR A 95 -8.07 4.58 -15.62
CA THR A 95 -7.72 5.61 -14.64
C THR A 95 -8.79 5.72 -13.56
N VAL A 96 -8.36 5.81 -12.31
CA VAL A 96 -9.23 6.05 -11.15
C VAL A 96 -8.73 7.23 -10.34
N VAL A 97 -9.65 8.03 -9.80
CA VAL A 97 -9.33 9.13 -8.86
C VAL A 97 -9.83 8.72 -7.47
N LEU A 98 -8.93 8.74 -6.50
CA LEU A 98 -9.20 8.35 -5.12
C LEU A 98 -9.03 9.54 -4.18
N PRO A 99 -9.98 9.80 -3.26
CA PRO A 99 -9.76 10.75 -2.19
C PRO A 99 -8.73 10.22 -1.20
N THR A 100 -7.92 11.11 -0.65
CA THR A 100 -7.05 10.81 0.49
C THR A 100 -7.62 11.45 1.75
N TYR A 101 -7.22 10.94 2.92
CA TYR A 101 -7.71 11.41 4.20
C TYR A 101 -6.56 11.69 5.16
N PRO A 102 -6.72 12.67 6.08
CA PRO A 102 -5.72 12.91 7.11
C PRO A 102 -5.41 11.64 7.90
N ARG A 103 -4.13 11.47 8.26
CA ARG A 103 -3.67 10.31 9.03
C ARG A 103 -4.50 10.17 10.33
N GLY A 104 -5.10 9.00 10.52
CA GLY A 104 -5.93 8.70 11.68
C GLY A 104 -7.41 9.09 11.55
N GLN A 105 -7.83 9.65 10.41
CA GLN A 105 -9.22 10.01 10.12
C GLN A 105 -9.75 9.20 8.93
N PRO A 106 -10.06 7.90 9.10
CA PRO A 106 -10.59 7.09 8.02
C PRO A 106 -11.98 7.60 7.56
N PRO A 107 -12.39 7.35 6.31
CA PRO A 107 -13.74 7.67 5.85
C PRO A 107 -14.79 6.97 6.70
N LYS A 108 -15.90 7.67 6.99
CA LYS A 108 -16.98 7.16 7.86
C LYS A 108 -17.64 5.89 7.32
N SER A 109 -17.57 5.63 6.00
CA SER A 109 -18.13 4.43 5.35
C SER A 109 -17.27 3.17 5.48
N THR A 110 -16.00 3.26 5.85
CA THR A 110 -15.08 2.10 5.89
C THR A 110 -15.09 1.37 7.24
N VAL A 111 -16.00 1.73 8.16
CA VAL A 111 -16.10 1.03 9.46
C VAL A 111 -16.76 -0.35 9.31
N GLU A 112 -17.55 -0.59 8.26
CA GLU A 112 -18.21 -1.88 8.01
C GLU A 112 -17.46 -2.76 6.99
N GLU A 113 -16.63 -2.19 6.12
CA GLU A 113 -16.00 -2.90 4.99
C GLU A 113 -14.59 -3.45 5.31
N SER A 114 -14.25 -3.58 6.60
CA SER A 114 -12.92 -4.04 7.03
C SER A 114 -12.72 -5.57 6.97
N ALA A 115 -13.78 -6.33 6.69
CA ALA A 115 -13.73 -7.79 6.59
C ALA A 115 -13.74 -8.32 5.13
N GLU A 116 -14.29 -7.57 4.17
CA GLU A 116 -14.52 -8.07 2.79
C GLU A 116 -13.51 -7.54 1.75
N ALA A 117 -12.87 -6.39 1.99
CA ALA A 117 -11.95 -5.80 1.00
C ALA A 117 -10.63 -6.58 0.78
N PHE A 118 -10.36 -7.63 1.58
CA PHE A 118 -9.18 -8.50 1.46
C PHE A 118 -9.54 -9.95 1.14
N GLN A 119 -10.68 -10.21 0.50
CA GLN A 119 -11.07 -11.55 0.11
C GLN A 119 -10.17 -12.05 -1.05
N PHE A 120 -9.14 -12.82 -0.69
CA PHE A 120 -8.32 -13.55 -1.64
C PHE A 120 -9.16 -14.60 -2.36
N SER A 121 -9.15 -14.57 -3.70
CA SER A 121 -9.50 -15.73 -4.51
C SER A 121 -8.37 -16.74 -4.37
N MET A 122 -8.62 -17.80 -3.61
CA MET A 122 -7.82 -19.03 -3.70
C MET A 122 -8.16 -19.69 -5.04
N ILE A 123 -7.16 -19.87 -5.89
CA ILE A 123 -7.14 -20.90 -6.93
C ILE A 123 -6.26 -22.02 -6.41
#